data_AF-A6NY42-F1
#
_entry.id   AF-A6NY42-F1
#
_cell.length_a   1.000
_cell.length_b   1.000
_cell.length_c   1.000
_cell.angle_alpha   90.00
_cell.angle_beta   90.00
_cell.angle_gamma   90.00
#
_symmetry.space_group_name_H-M   'P 1'
#
loop_
_entity.id
_entity.type
_entity.pdbx_description
1 polymer ?
#
loop_
_entity_poly.entity_id
_entity_poly.type
_entity_poly.pdbx_seq_one_letter_code
_entity_poly.pdbx_strand_id
1 'polypeptide(L)'
;MIHVYEDNPNTLLSKLFLSAYPEEEQDKIQYSEGATKLISVAWKILQEDSSARVALYVDISPDNINTLHTYNRLATYAQGYVGRLFVFPVLSAEYYFLKSVSGLLEDSDDLRRCLMVLPWLDSSLVATEDDHRFVTSFEKYCKLFLLKAVPDCMKHTRRVGGFANGLYGYYFERTCACDGCWAGCTDSPKTKGEGFVRQHPLFPVLDKSGERTRITDREALTINRFLCASHDAFVGRFIGDCEVDKLIPLYSLSADEYARAYKKYKLKKFPGSISPVNLIERI
;
A
#
# COMPACT_ATOMS: atom_id res chain seq x y z
N MET A 1 -7.70 4.80 -16.12
CA MET A 1 -6.75 3.89 -15.46
C MET A 1 -7.55 3.15 -14.40
N ILE A 2 -7.43 1.83 -14.37
CA ILE A 2 -8.00 0.99 -13.31
C ILE A 2 -6.91 0.78 -12.28
N HIS A 3 -7.28 0.82 -11.02
CA HIS A 3 -6.34 0.71 -9.93
C HIS A 3 -6.66 -0.53 -9.10
N VAL A 4 -5.64 -1.30 -8.76
CA VAL A 4 -5.79 -2.59 -8.09
C VAL A 4 -4.92 -2.59 -6.84
N TYR A 5 -5.57 -2.73 -5.70
CA TYR A 5 -4.94 -2.88 -4.38
C TYR A 5 -4.90 -4.35 -3.99
N GLU A 6 -3.89 -4.76 -3.23
CA GLU A 6 -3.86 -6.13 -2.70
C GLU A 6 -4.79 -6.37 -1.52
N ASP A 7 -5.30 -5.31 -0.89
CA ASP A 7 -6.15 -5.39 0.30
C ASP A 7 -7.47 -6.15 0.09
N ASN A 8 -8.17 -6.38 1.20
CA ASN A 8 -9.55 -6.85 1.18
C ASN A 8 -10.53 -5.66 1.14
N PRO A 9 -11.53 -5.65 0.25
CA PRO A 9 -12.48 -4.53 0.12
C PRO A 9 -13.35 -4.31 1.37
N ASN A 10 -13.49 -5.33 2.22
CA ASN A 10 -14.36 -5.29 3.40
C ASN A 10 -13.69 -4.72 4.65
N THR A 11 -12.39 -4.41 4.61
CA THR A 11 -11.69 -3.80 5.76
C THR A 11 -12.16 -2.36 5.98
N LEU A 12 -12.01 -1.86 7.22
CA LEU A 12 -12.36 -0.47 7.55
C LEU A 12 -11.51 0.54 6.77
N LEU A 13 -10.22 0.24 6.54
CA LEU A 13 -9.33 1.10 5.77
C LEU A 13 -9.71 1.13 4.29
N SER A 14 -10.05 -0.01 3.68
CA SER A 14 -10.52 -0.04 2.28
C SER A 14 -11.82 0.75 2.12
N LYS A 15 -12.77 0.60 3.05
CA LYS A 15 -14.02 1.38 3.04
C LYS A 15 -13.77 2.88 3.20
N LEU A 16 -12.88 3.27 4.12
CA LEU A 16 -12.50 4.67 4.30
C LEU A 16 -11.82 5.22 3.04
N PHE A 17 -10.92 4.44 2.44
CA PHE A 17 -10.28 4.81 1.18
C PHE A 17 -11.33 5.08 0.09
N LEU A 18 -12.26 4.14 -0.13
CA LEU A 18 -13.33 4.27 -1.12
C LEU A 18 -14.24 5.48 -0.85
N SER A 19 -14.50 5.81 0.42
CA SER A 19 -15.36 6.94 0.79
C SER A 19 -14.84 8.31 0.32
N ALA A 20 -13.55 8.39 -0.03
CA ALA A 20 -12.98 9.58 -0.63
C ALA A 20 -13.46 9.81 -2.07
N TYR A 21 -14.08 8.81 -2.72
CA TYR A 21 -14.45 8.85 -4.14
C TYR A 21 -15.97 8.80 -4.36
N PRO A 22 -16.52 9.60 -5.30
CA PRO A 22 -17.86 9.42 -5.85
C PRO A 22 -18.03 8.00 -6.35
N GLU A 23 -19.26 7.51 -6.24
CA GLU A 23 -19.63 6.13 -6.56
C GLU A 23 -19.22 5.77 -7.99
N GLU A 24 -19.35 6.69 -8.95
CA GLU A 24 -18.98 6.49 -10.36
C GLU A 24 -17.47 6.30 -10.61
N GLU A 25 -16.61 6.69 -9.67
CA GLU A 25 -15.16 6.48 -9.74
C GLU A 25 -14.72 5.23 -8.95
N GLN A 26 -15.57 4.70 -8.06
CA GLN A 26 -15.22 3.54 -7.22
C GLN A 26 -15.08 2.25 -8.04
N ASP A 27 -15.79 2.09 -9.15
CA ASP A 27 -15.65 0.93 -10.06
C ASP A 27 -14.25 0.83 -10.70
N LYS A 28 -13.49 1.94 -10.69
CA LYS A 28 -12.09 1.96 -11.16
C LYS A 28 -11.11 1.52 -10.08
N ILE A 29 -11.57 1.26 -8.86
CA ILE A 29 -10.80 0.76 -7.73
C ILE A 29 -11.19 -0.71 -7.52
N GLN A 30 -10.23 -1.60 -7.70
CA GLN A 30 -10.40 -3.03 -7.52
C GLN A 30 -9.46 -3.53 -6.43
N TYR A 31 -9.84 -4.66 -5.82
CA TYR A 31 -9.09 -5.31 -4.77
C TYR A 31 -8.78 -6.75 -5.18
N SER A 32 -7.52 -7.16 -5.12
CA SER A 32 -7.11 -8.51 -5.50
C SER A 32 -7.16 -9.51 -4.36
N GLU A 33 -7.30 -9.06 -3.10
CA GLU A 33 -7.29 -9.91 -1.91
C GLU A 33 -6.04 -10.80 -1.83
N GLY A 34 -4.87 -10.15 -1.92
CA GLY A 34 -3.54 -10.70 -1.77
C GLY A 34 -2.63 -10.40 -2.96
N ALA A 35 -1.37 -10.10 -2.65
CA ALA A 35 -0.35 -9.70 -3.64
C ALA A 35 -0.07 -10.77 -4.73
N THR A 36 -0.31 -12.05 -4.41
CA THR A 36 -0.09 -13.16 -5.35
C THR A 36 -1.08 -13.17 -6.52
N LYS A 37 -2.25 -12.54 -6.36
CA LYS A 37 -3.32 -12.48 -7.36
C LYS A 37 -3.23 -11.25 -8.27
N LEU A 38 -2.40 -10.26 -7.93
CA LEU A 38 -2.30 -8.99 -8.67
C LEU A 38 -1.99 -9.20 -10.16
N ILE A 39 -1.06 -10.11 -10.51
CA ILE A 39 -0.73 -10.40 -11.92
C ILE A 39 -1.96 -10.93 -12.67
N SER A 40 -2.69 -11.89 -12.10
CA SER A 40 -3.86 -12.46 -12.76
C SER A 40 -4.98 -11.45 -12.96
N VAL A 41 -5.21 -10.57 -11.99
CA VAL A 41 -6.21 -9.50 -12.10
C VAL A 41 -5.81 -8.50 -13.17
N ALA A 42 -4.56 -8.01 -13.14
CA ALA A 42 -4.03 -7.08 -14.13
C ALA A 42 -4.10 -7.65 -15.55
N TRP A 43 -3.68 -8.91 -15.71
CA TRP A 43 -3.72 -9.60 -17.00
C TRP A 43 -5.13 -9.65 -17.57
N LYS A 44 -6.12 -10.07 -16.76
CA LYS A 44 -7.53 -10.15 -17.17
C LYS A 44 -8.02 -8.79 -17.70
N ILE A 45 -7.80 -7.72 -16.95
CA ILE A 45 -8.17 -6.36 -17.35
C ILE A 45 -7.51 -5.97 -18.67
N LEU A 46 -6.21 -6.22 -18.82
CA LEU A 46 -5.43 -5.85 -20.01
C LEU A 46 -5.81 -6.67 -21.27
N GLN A 47 -6.40 -7.86 -21.10
CA GLN A 47 -6.92 -8.68 -22.19
C GLN A 47 -8.34 -8.26 -22.60
N GLU A 48 -9.20 -7.94 -21.63
CA GLU A 48 -10.58 -7.54 -21.88
C GLU A 48 -10.66 -6.18 -22.59
N ASP A 49 -9.71 -5.28 -22.33
CA ASP A 49 -9.62 -3.97 -22.97
C ASP A 49 -8.17 -3.66 -23.39
N SER A 50 -7.95 -3.57 -24.70
CA SER A 50 -6.64 -3.28 -25.30
C SER A 50 -6.15 -1.85 -25.02
N SER A 51 -7.05 -0.94 -24.66
CA SER A 51 -6.76 0.43 -24.25
C SER A 51 -6.59 0.60 -22.74
N ALA A 52 -6.91 -0.44 -21.95
CA ALA A 52 -6.83 -0.38 -20.50
C ALA A 52 -5.42 -0.08 -20.03
N ARG A 53 -5.37 0.75 -18.98
CA ARG A 53 -4.18 1.07 -18.20
C ARG A 53 -4.46 0.68 -16.75
N VAL A 54 -3.56 -0.07 -16.13
CA VAL A 54 -3.70 -0.65 -14.80
C VAL A 54 -2.58 -0.15 -13.89
N ALA A 55 -2.92 0.28 -12.68
CA ALA A 55 -1.98 0.60 -11.61
C ALA A 55 -2.13 -0.42 -10.48
N LEU A 56 -1.03 -1.08 -10.11
CA LEU A 56 -0.97 -2.05 -9.03
C LEU A 56 -0.31 -1.43 -7.81
N TYR A 57 -0.94 -1.56 -6.65
CA TYR A 57 -0.45 -1.10 -5.37
C TYR A 57 -0.12 -2.33 -4.52
N VAL A 58 1.13 -2.39 -4.07
CA VAL A 58 1.68 -3.56 -3.38
C VAL A 58 2.26 -3.09 -2.06
N ASP A 59 1.91 -3.76 -0.98
CA ASP A 59 2.41 -3.43 0.35
C ASP A 59 3.82 -3.99 0.52
N ILE A 60 4.78 -3.10 0.73
CA ILE A 60 6.20 -3.39 0.85
C ILE A 60 6.71 -2.91 2.20
N SER A 61 6.89 -3.88 3.10
CA SER A 61 7.53 -3.63 4.39
C SER A 61 9.06 -3.63 4.23
N PRO A 62 9.78 -2.62 4.75
CA PRO A 62 11.24 -2.51 4.63
C PRO A 62 12.02 -3.61 5.37
N ASP A 63 11.39 -4.29 6.32
CA ASP A 63 11.96 -5.41 7.07
C ASP A 63 11.50 -6.79 6.56
N ASN A 64 10.84 -6.85 5.39
CA ASN A 64 10.33 -8.09 4.82
C ASN A 64 10.84 -8.34 3.40
N ILE A 65 11.84 -9.22 3.26
CA ILE A 65 12.40 -9.54 1.95
C ILE A 65 11.40 -10.21 0.99
N ASN A 66 10.35 -10.86 1.50
CA ASN A 66 9.35 -11.51 0.65
C ASN A 66 8.47 -10.50 -0.08
N THR A 67 8.17 -9.35 0.55
CA THR A 67 7.41 -8.28 -0.11
C THR A 67 8.24 -7.65 -1.23
N LEU A 68 9.55 -7.47 -1.01
CA LEU A 68 10.48 -7.04 -2.06
C LEU A 68 10.49 -7.99 -3.26
N HIS A 69 10.59 -9.30 -3.00
CA HIS A 69 10.56 -10.32 -4.05
C HIS A 69 9.24 -10.29 -4.85
N THR A 70 8.13 -10.02 -4.16
CA THR A 70 6.80 -9.88 -4.76
C THR A 70 6.73 -8.66 -5.69
N TYR A 71 7.21 -7.51 -5.23
CA TYR A 71 7.28 -6.30 -6.04
C TYR A 71 8.20 -6.47 -7.25
N ASN A 72 9.43 -6.96 -7.06
CA ASN A 72 10.37 -7.11 -8.18
C ASN A 72 9.84 -8.06 -9.25
N ARG A 73 9.10 -9.10 -8.85
CA ARG A 73 8.37 -9.96 -9.79
C ARG A 73 7.31 -9.18 -10.58
N LEU A 74 6.53 -8.32 -9.93
CA LEU A 74 5.51 -7.48 -10.57
C LEU A 74 6.12 -6.41 -11.49
N ALA A 75 7.15 -5.71 -11.04
CA ALA A 75 7.88 -4.72 -11.84
C ALA A 75 8.51 -5.35 -13.09
N THR A 76 9.09 -6.54 -12.95
CA THR A 76 9.61 -7.31 -14.08
C THR A 76 8.48 -7.68 -15.04
N TYR A 77 7.35 -8.19 -14.54
CA TYR A 77 6.19 -8.51 -15.38
C TYR A 77 5.67 -7.28 -16.14
N ALA A 78 5.64 -6.12 -15.48
CA ALA A 78 5.21 -4.86 -16.08
C ALA A 78 6.11 -4.36 -17.21
N GLN A 79 7.39 -4.77 -17.28
CA GLN A 79 8.28 -4.45 -18.41
C GLN A 79 7.71 -4.91 -19.75
N GLY A 80 6.89 -5.97 -19.79
CA GLY A 80 6.19 -6.42 -20.99
C GLY A 80 4.99 -5.57 -21.40
N TYR A 81 4.58 -4.61 -20.56
CA TYR A 81 3.35 -3.84 -20.69
C TYR A 81 3.61 -2.34 -20.50
N VAL A 82 4.70 -1.83 -21.08
CA VAL A 82 5.11 -0.42 -20.99
C VAL A 82 3.95 0.52 -21.34
N GLY A 83 3.70 1.50 -20.45
CA GLY A 83 2.62 2.49 -20.60
C GLY A 83 1.22 1.98 -20.23
N ARG A 84 1.07 0.67 -20.01
CA ARG A 84 -0.21 0.02 -19.70
C ARG A 84 -0.26 -0.58 -18.30
N LEU A 85 0.84 -1.08 -17.75
CA LEU A 85 0.89 -1.65 -16.40
C LEU A 85 1.89 -0.92 -15.52
N PHE A 86 1.39 -0.24 -14.49
CA PHE A 86 2.17 0.46 -13.49
C PHE A 86 2.14 -0.31 -12.18
N VAL A 87 3.27 -0.35 -11.47
CA VAL A 87 3.38 -1.03 -10.17
C VAL A 87 3.99 -0.05 -9.19
N PHE A 88 3.41 0.04 -7.99
CA PHE A 88 3.81 1.01 -6.98
C PHE A 88 4.08 0.29 -5.65
N PRO A 89 5.32 0.40 -5.11
CA PRO A 89 5.65 -0.14 -3.81
C PRO A 89 5.22 0.86 -2.75
N VAL A 90 4.10 0.60 -2.09
CA VAL A 90 3.58 1.42 -1.00
C VAL A 90 3.93 0.75 0.34
N LEU A 91 4.05 1.50 1.44
CA LEU A 91 4.43 0.89 2.73
C LEU A 91 3.33 -0.06 3.24
N SER A 92 2.18 0.52 3.60
CA SER A 92 0.93 -0.19 3.85
C SER A 92 -0.21 0.80 4.06
N ALA A 93 -1.46 0.33 3.93
CA ALA A 93 -2.63 1.12 4.27
C ALA A 93 -2.61 1.62 5.73
N GLU A 94 -2.15 0.78 6.67
CA GLU A 94 -2.02 1.14 8.09
C GLU A 94 -1.06 2.31 8.30
N TYR A 95 0.10 2.31 7.64
CA TYR A 95 1.07 3.40 7.75
C TYR A 95 0.48 4.74 7.29
N TYR A 96 -0.14 4.76 6.10
CA TYR A 96 -0.74 6.01 5.59
C TYR A 96 -1.92 6.48 6.43
N PHE A 97 -2.64 5.55 7.06
CA PHE A 97 -3.73 5.90 7.94
C PHE A 97 -3.20 6.59 9.19
N LEU A 98 -2.19 6.01 9.85
CA LEU A 98 -1.51 6.62 11.00
C LEU A 98 -0.98 8.01 10.66
N LYS A 99 -0.37 8.17 9.49
CA LYS A 99 0.09 9.48 9.02
C LYS A 99 -1.07 10.48 8.91
N SER A 100 -2.21 10.06 8.39
CA SER A 100 -3.38 10.93 8.16
C SER A 100 -4.05 11.41 9.44
N VAL A 101 -3.99 10.61 10.51
CA VAL A 101 -4.61 10.91 11.80
C VAL A 101 -3.62 11.28 12.89
N SER A 102 -2.33 11.39 12.57
CA SER A 102 -1.25 11.62 13.54
C SER A 102 -1.49 12.82 14.45
N GLY A 103 -2.06 13.91 13.93
CA GLY A 103 -2.41 15.10 14.73
C GLY A 103 -3.58 14.91 15.71
N LEU A 104 -4.30 13.78 15.64
CA LEU A 104 -5.38 13.40 16.55
C LEU A 104 -4.94 12.37 17.61
N LEU A 105 -3.68 11.92 17.55
CA LEU A 105 -3.13 10.90 18.42
C LEU A 105 -2.18 11.53 19.44
N GLU A 106 -2.04 10.87 20.58
CA GLU A 106 -1.04 11.25 21.57
C GLU A 106 0.37 11.03 21.01
N ASP A 107 1.23 12.04 21.19
CA ASP A 107 2.63 11.94 20.81
C ASP A 107 3.32 10.91 21.71
N SER A 108 3.83 9.86 21.09
CA SER A 108 4.44 8.71 21.75
C SER A 108 5.59 8.18 20.93
N ASP A 109 6.54 7.51 21.58
CA ASP A 109 7.66 6.87 20.90
C ASP A 109 7.19 5.85 19.86
N ASP A 110 6.09 5.14 20.13
CA ASP A 110 5.55 4.14 19.22
C ASP A 110 4.88 4.78 17.98
N LEU A 111 4.19 5.92 18.15
CA LEU A 111 3.69 6.71 17.03
C LEU A 111 4.85 7.23 16.19
N ARG A 112 5.89 7.77 16.83
CA ARG A 112 7.10 8.23 16.15
C ARG A 112 7.76 7.12 15.35
N ARG A 113 7.88 5.91 15.90
CA ARG A 113 8.42 4.74 15.19
C ARG A 113 7.63 4.41 13.93
N CYS A 114 6.30 4.46 14.00
CA CYS A 114 5.43 4.28 12.83
C CYS A 114 5.64 5.39 11.80
N LEU A 115 5.54 6.67 12.19
CA LEU A 115 5.59 7.80 11.25
C LEU A 115 6.96 7.94 10.58
N MET A 116 8.02 7.69 11.34
CA MET A 116 9.39 7.77 10.88
C MET A 116 9.89 6.48 10.24
N VAL A 117 9.16 5.37 10.27
CA VAL A 117 9.59 4.07 9.72
C VAL A 117 10.91 3.62 10.36
N LEU A 118 10.85 3.38 11.67
CA LEU A 118 11.99 2.99 12.51
C LEU A 118 11.86 1.52 12.97
N PRO A 119 12.97 0.89 13.41
CA PRO A 119 12.94 -0.39 14.10
C PRO A 119 11.93 -0.41 15.24
N TRP A 120 11.30 -1.57 15.45
CA TRP A 120 10.18 -1.72 16.38
C TRP A 120 10.33 -2.92 17.33
N LEU A 121 11.35 -3.76 17.17
CA LEU A 121 11.53 -4.97 17.99
C LEU A 121 11.69 -4.66 19.49
N ASP A 122 12.22 -3.48 19.82
CA ASP A 122 12.42 -2.96 21.18
C ASP A 122 11.26 -2.07 21.67
N SER A 123 10.16 -1.98 20.91
CA SER A 123 9.01 -1.17 21.28
C SER A 123 8.29 -1.70 22.51
N SER A 124 7.90 -0.78 23.41
CA SER A 124 7.07 -1.10 24.57
C SER A 124 5.66 -1.58 24.22
N LEU A 125 5.20 -1.30 22.99
CA LEU A 125 3.93 -1.77 22.48
C LEU A 125 3.92 -3.30 22.25
N VAL A 126 5.08 -3.87 21.94
CA VAL A 126 5.29 -5.31 21.76
C VAL A 126 5.62 -5.92 23.13
N ALA A 127 4.63 -5.96 24.00
CA ALA A 127 4.82 -6.28 25.43
C ALA A 127 4.56 -7.76 25.77
N THR A 128 3.79 -8.47 24.95
CA THR A 128 3.36 -9.85 25.23
C THR A 128 3.89 -10.84 24.19
N GLU A 129 3.92 -12.11 24.55
CA GLU A 129 4.28 -13.20 23.63
C GLU A 129 3.34 -13.27 22.41
N ASP A 130 2.08 -12.88 22.58
CA ASP A 130 1.12 -12.79 21.49
C ASP A 130 1.42 -11.62 20.54
N ASP A 131 1.88 -10.48 21.09
CA ASP A 131 2.35 -9.35 20.28
C ASP A 131 3.59 -9.75 19.47
N HIS A 132 4.57 -10.42 20.09
CA HIS A 132 5.78 -10.90 19.38
C HIS A 132 5.44 -11.89 18.26
N ARG A 133 4.46 -12.77 18.48
CA ARG A 133 3.99 -13.71 17.44
C ARG A 133 3.21 -13.02 16.33
N PHE A 134 2.49 -11.94 16.64
CA PHE A 134 1.71 -11.18 15.68
C PHE A 134 2.56 -10.25 14.81
N VAL A 135 3.50 -9.53 15.41
CA VAL A 135 4.31 -8.53 14.73
C VAL A 135 5.53 -9.19 14.08
N THR A 136 5.38 -9.53 12.81
CA THR A 136 6.44 -10.15 11.98
C THR A 136 7.03 -9.22 10.93
N SER A 137 6.49 -8.00 10.81
CA SER A 137 6.94 -6.97 9.89
C SER A 137 6.51 -5.58 10.37
N PHE A 138 7.08 -4.53 9.77
CA PHE A 138 6.73 -3.15 10.03
C PHE A 138 5.25 -2.84 9.76
N GLU A 139 4.66 -3.42 8.71
CA GLU A 139 3.21 -3.36 8.45
C GLU A 139 2.43 -3.91 9.66
N LYS A 140 2.81 -5.10 10.18
CA LYS A 140 2.16 -5.68 11.36
C LYS A 140 2.38 -4.85 12.62
N TYR A 141 3.48 -4.13 12.71
CA TYR A 141 3.74 -3.21 13.82
C TYR A 141 2.79 -2.00 13.78
N CYS A 142 2.66 -1.35 12.61
CA CYS A 142 1.66 -0.29 12.40
C CYS A 142 0.24 -0.83 12.68
N LYS A 143 -0.03 -2.07 12.27
CA LYS A 143 -1.29 -2.75 12.55
C LYS A 143 -1.52 -2.91 14.05
N LEU A 144 -0.50 -3.32 14.82
CA LEU A 144 -0.58 -3.47 16.27
C LEU A 144 -0.84 -2.12 16.97
N PHE A 145 -0.19 -1.05 16.51
CA PHE A 145 -0.43 0.30 17.03
C PHE A 145 -1.90 0.68 16.90
N LEU A 146 -2.47 0.46 15.72
CA LEU A 146 -3.90 0.70 15.48
C LEU A 146 -4.85 -0.24 16.25
N LEU A 147 -4.34 -1.31 16.88
CA LEU A 147 -5.13 -2.19 17.75
C LEU A 147 -5.07 -1.77 19.21
N LYS A 148 -3.93 -1.25 19.67
CA LYS A 148 -3.64 -1.06 21.10
C LYS A 148 -3.55 0.40 21.52
N ALA A 149 -3.00 1.28 20.68
CA ALA A 149 -2.58 2.62 21.08
C ALA A 149 -3.50 3.75 20.58
N VAL A 150 -4.39 3.47 19.62
CA VAL A 150 -5.37 4.48 19.16
C VAL A 150 -6.65 4.45 19.99
N PRO A 151 -7.41 5.56 20.03
CA PRO A 151 -8.75 5.59 20.60
C PRO A 151 -9.63 4.47 20.04
N ASP A 152 -10.52 3.93 20.87
CA ASP A 152 -11.35 2.78 20.51
C ASP A 152 -12.11 2.98 19.19
N CYS A 153 -12.60 4.18 18.93
CA CYS A 153 -13.34 4.48 17.69
C CYS A 153 -12.50 4.37 16.41
N MET A 154 -11.16 4.47 16.50
CA MET A 154 -10.21 4.43 15.38
C MET A 154 -9.58 3.04 15.15
N LYS A 155 -9.84 2.05 16.01
CA LYS A 155 -9.28 0.71 15.84
C LYS A 155 -9.83 0.03 14.58
N HIS A 156 -8.95 -0.58 13.76
CA HIS A 156 -9.30 -1.08 12.41
C HIS A 156 -9.92 -2.49 12.38
N THR A 157 -9.99 -3.19 13.52
CA THR A 157 -10.65 -4.51 13.63
C THR A 157 -11.81 -4.46 14.62
N ARG A 158 -12.87 -5.19 14.28
CA ARG A 158 -14.05 -5.34 15.15
C ARG A 158 -13.85 -6.40 16.25
N ARG A 159 -12.77 -7.19 16.19
CA ARG A 159 -12.46 -8.26 17.14
C ARG A 159 -10.95 -8.41 17.37
N VAL A 160 -10.54 -8.46 18.63
CA VAL A 160 -9.24 -8.96 19.08
C VAL A 160 -9.52 -9.92 20.25
N GLY A 161 -8.99 -11.15 20.20
CA GLY A 161 -9.12 -12.11 21.31
C GLY A 161 -10.55 -12.50 21.70
N GLY A 162 -11.52 -12.45 20.76
CA GLY A 162 -12.91 -12.84 21.03
C GLY A 162 -13.81 -11.76 21.65
N PHE A 163 -13.27 -10.59 22.01
CA PHE A 163 -14.08 -9.46 22.49
C PHE A 163 -14.57 -8.61 21.31
N ALA A 164 -15.88 -8.49 21.17
CA ALA A 164 -16.52 -7.55 20.26
C ALA A 164 -16.74 -6.23 21.01
N ASN A 165 -16.05 -5.16 20.61
CA ASN A 165 -16.39 -3.82 21.08
C ASN A 165 -17.32 -3.17 20.04
N GLY A 166 -18.53 -2.82 20.47
CA GLY A 166 -19.52 -2.14 19.62
C GLY A 166 -19.13 -0.71 19.25
N LEU A 167 -18.00 -0.20 19.75
CA LEU A 167 -17.47 1.13 19.43
C LEU A 167 -16.47 1.14 18.25
N TYR A 168 -16.05 -0.03 17.76
CA TYR A 168 -15.16 -0.15 16.60
C TYR A 168 -15.89 0.22 15.30
N GLY A 169 -15.30 1.11 14.49
CA GLY A 169 -15.87 1.51 13.19
C GLY A 169 -16.51 2.89 13.17
N TYR A 170 -16.77 3.53 14.32
CA TYR A 170 -17.39 4.85 14.34
C TYR A 170 -16.54 5.93 13.70
N TYR A 171 -15.23 5.90 13.88
CA TYR A 171 -14.36 6.86 13.21
C TYR A 171 -14.50 6.77 11.68
N PHE A 172 -14.55 5.56 11.15
CA PHE A 172 -14.59 5.29 9.71
C PHE A 172 -15.98 5.51 9.10
N GLU A 173 -17.05 5.18 9.83
CA GLU A 173 -18.41 5.10 9.30
C GLU A 173 -19.33 6.27 9.72
N ARG A 174 -18.93 7.08 10.72
CA ARG A 174 -19.76 8.18 11.25
C ARG A 174 -19.01 9.51 11.34
N THR A 175 -19.75 10.60 11.33
CA THR A 175 -19.31 11.92 11.78
C THR A 175 -19.06 11.85 13.29
N CYS A 176 -17.85 12.11 13.82
CA CYS A 176 -17.59 11.82 15.24
C CYS A 176 -18.23 12.89 16.14
N ALA A 177 -19.29 12.46 16.83
CA ALA A 177 -19.60 12.87 18.19
C ALA A 177 -19.71 11.56 18.99
N CYS A 178 -18.61 11.12 19.59
CA CYS A 178 -18.62 10.03 20.56
C CYS A 178 -18.23 10.60 21.91
N ASP A 179 -18.86 10.14 22.99
CA ASP A 179 -18.39 10.41 24.34
C ASP A 179 -16.96 9.86 24.47
N GLY A 180 -15.99 10.76 24.63
CA GLY A 180 -14.56 10.43 24.64
C GLY A 180 -13.83 10.50 23.28
N CYS A 181 -14.48 10.89 22.18
CA CYS A 181 -13.77 11.33 20.97
C CYS A 181 -13.04 12.63 21.33
N TRP A 182 -11.73 12.71 21.11
CA TRP A 182 -10.94 13.93 21.33
C TRP A 182 -11.62 15.13 20.67
N ALA A 183 -11.57 16.30 21.31
CA ALA A 183 -12.14 17.54 20.78
C ALA A 183 -11.66 17.76 19.33
N GLY A 184 -12.59 17.91 18.38
CA GLY A 184 -12.29 18.24 16.98
C GLY A 184 -12.68 17.20 15.92
N CYS A 185 -13.29 16.08 16.29
CA CYS A 185 -13.54 14.98 15.35
C CYS A 185 -14.89 15.08 14.59
N THR A 186 -15.28 16.24 14.07
CA THR A 186 -16.61 16.48 13.44
C THR A 186 -16.69 16.11 11.95
N ASP A 187 -15.68 15.44 11.40
CA ASP A 187 -15.56 15.23 9.96
C ASP A 187 -16.40 14.05 9.46
N SER A 188 -17.00 14.22 8.27
CA SER A 188 -17.73 13.14 7.59
C SER A 188 -16.79 12.01 7.14
N PRO A 189 -17.29 10.78 6.93
CA PRO A 189 -16.49 9.68 6.39
C PRO A 189 -15.72 10.08 5.13
N LYS A 190 -16.37 10.81 4.21
CA LYS A 190 -15.76 11.36 3.01
C LYS A 190 -14.56 12.27 3.31
N THR A 191 -14.71 13.21 4.25
CA THR A 191 -13.63 14.15 4.63
C THR A 191 -12.43 13.40 5.23
N LYS A 192 -12.70 12.41 6.08
CA LYS A 192 -11.67 11.53 6.64
C LYS A 192 -10.99 10.69 5.57
N GLY A 193 -11.76 10.15 4.62
CA GLY A 193 -11.28 9.43 3.46
C GLY A 193 -10.37 10.29 2.59
N GLU A 194 -10.77 11.52 2.29
CA GLU A 194 -9.95 12.49 1.55
C GLU A 194 -8.65 12.81 2.29
N GLY A 195 -8.70 13.00 3.61
CA GLY A 195 -7.51 13.16 4.46
C GLY A 195 -6.56 11.95 4.41
N PHE A 196 -7.13 10.74 4.43
CA PHE A 196 -6.39 9.48 4.33
C PHE A 196 -5.73 9.29 2.95
N VAL A 197 -6.47 9.55 1.88
CA VAL A 197 -5.98 9.45 0.50
C VAL A 197 -4.89 10.47 0.21
N ARG A 198 -4.95 11.68 0.78
CA ARG A 198 -3.89 12.70 0.63
C ARG A 198 -2.53 12.24 1.15
N GLN A 199 -2.49 11.26 2.05
CA GLN A 199 -1.22 10.69 2.52
C GLN A 199 -0.65 9.61 1.59
N HIS A 200 -1.49 9.02 0.73
CA HIS A 200 -1.03 8.03 -0.23
C HIS A 200 -0.22 8.71 -1.34
N PRO A 201 0.88 8.10 -1.78
CA PRO A 201 1.74 8.69 -2.80
C PRO A 201 1.07 8.77 -4.18
N LEU A 202 0.00 8.00 -4.43
CA LEU A 202 -0.59 7.80 -5.76
C LEU A 202 -2.07 7.42 -5.68
N PHE A 203 -2.98 8.36 -5.73
CA PHE A 203 -4.36 8.18 -6.22
C PHE A 203 -4.94 9.56 -6.52
N PRO A 204 -5.77 9.73 -7.58
CA PRO A 204 -5.83 10.95 -8.39
C PRO A 204 -5.71 12.14 -7.47
N VAL A 205 -4.54 12.77 -7.57
CA VAL A 205 -4.07 13.73 -6.58
C VAL A 205 -5.20 14.72 -6.44
N LEU A 206 -5.81 14.75 -5.24
CA LEU A 206 -6.56 15.90 -4.81
C LEU A 206 -5.51 16.99 -4.79
N ASP A 207 -5.54 17.87 -5.79
CA ASP A 207 -4.65 19.00 -5.81
C ASP A 207 -4.95 19.88 -4.57
N LYS A 208 -4.21 20.99 -4.40
CA LYS A 208 -4.43 21.87 -3.25
C LYS A 208 -5.86 22.43 -3.19
N SER A 209 -6.61 22.40 -4.30
CA SER A 209 -8.01 22.80 -4.37
C SER A 209 -9.00 21.67 -4.09
N GLY A 210 -8.52 20.43 -3.93
CA GLY A 210 -9.37 19.25 -3.76
C GLY A 210 -9.86 18.66 -5.09
N GLU A 211 -9.34 19.12 -6.22
CA GLU A 211 -9.70 18.60 -7.53
C GLU A 211 -8.86 17.39 -7.91
N ARG A 212 -9.48 16.42 -8.58
CA ARG A 212 -8.85 15.16 -8.97
C ARG A 212 -8.09 15.30 -10.26
N THR A 213 -6.80 15.01 -10.23
CA THR A 213 -5.97 15.00 -11.44
C THR A 213 -5.62 13.57 -11.85
N ARG A 214 -5.65 13.32 -13.17
CA ARG A 214 -5.18 12.04 -13.75
C ARG A 214 -3.66 12.04 -13.80
N ILE A 215 -3.03 10.99 -13.27
CA ILE A 215 -1.57 10.83 -13.35
C ILE A 215 -1.14 10.52 -14.79
N THR A 216 -0.11 11.23 -15.25
CA THR A 216 0.59 10.96 -16.51
C THR A 216 1.56 9.80 -16.36
N ASP A 217 2.02 9.22 -17.47
CA ASP A 217 3.05 8.15 -17.45
C ASP A 217 4.34 8.64 -16.79
N ARG A 218 4.73 9.87 -17.08
CA ARG A 218 5.94 10.48 -16.51
C ARG A 218 5.84 10.64 -15.00
N GLU A 219 4.69 11.08 -14.49
CA GLU A 219 4.44 11.19 -13.06
C GLU A 219 4.43 9.82 -12.40
N ALA A 220 3.75 8.83 -12.99
CA ALA A 220 3.76 7.46 -12.51
C ALA A 220 5.19 6.92 -12.37
N LEU A 221 6.04 7.10 -13.39
CA LEU A 221 7.44 6.67 -13.33
C LEU A 221 8.26 7.43 -12.28
N THR A 222 8.01 8.73 -12.14
CA THR A 222 8.70 9.57 -11.14
C THR A 222 8.35 9.12 -9.73
N ILE A 223 7.06 8.89 -9.46
CA ILE A 223 6.62 8.47 -8.14
C ILE A 223 7.08 7.04 -7.84
N ASN A 224 7.01 6.12 -8.82
CA ASN A 224 7.57 4.78 -8.65
C ASN A 224 9.05 4.83 -8.24
N ARG A 225 9.89 5.60 -8.94
CA ARG A 225 11.31 5.75 -8.62
C ARG A 225 11.53 6.34 -7.23
N PHE A 226 10.74 7.34 -6.86
CA PHE A 226 10.78 7.94 -5.53
C PHE A 226 10.43 6.91 -4.43
N LEU A 227 9.39 6.10 -4.63
CA LEU A 227 8.99 5.06 -3.68
C LEU A 227 10.03 3.95 -3.57
N CYS A 228 10.61 3.51 -4.69
CA CYS A 228 11.73 2.55 -4.66
C CYS A 228 12.91 3.09 -3.85
N ALA A 229 13.34 4.34 -4.12
CA ALA A 229 14.44 4.95 -3.39
C ALA A 229 14.12 5.16 -1.90
N SER A 230 12.88 5.53 -1.57
CA SER A 230 12.42 5.69 -0.19
C SER A 230 12.47 4.37 0.57
N HIS A 231 12.00 3.29 -0.05
CA HIS A 231 12.10 1.95 0.52
C HIS A 231 13.55 1.54 0.79
N ASP A 232 14.45 1.71 -0.19
CA ASP A 232 15.87 1.37 -0.01
C ASP A 232 16.51 2.16 1.15
N ALA A 233 16.12 3.42 1.35
CA ALA A 233 16.54 4.22 2.50
C ALA A 233 15.96 3.74 3.83
N PHE A 234 14.79 3.12 3.83
CA PHE A 234 14.18 2.52 5.03
C PHE A 234 14.81 1.17 5.37
N VAL A 235 15.08 0.31 4.39
CA VAL A 235 15.70 -1.02 4.59
C VAL A 235 16.98 -0.92 5.42
N GLY A 236 17.84 0.05 5.10
CA GLY A 236 19.09 0.26 5.84
C GLY A 236 18.91 0.52 7.34
N ARG A 237 17.73 0.96 7.77
CA ARG A 237 17.40 1.18 9.19
C ARG A 237 17.08 -0.12 9.92
N PHE A 238 16.58 -1.14 9.23
CA PHE A 238 16.17 -2.41 9.83
C PHE A 238 17.25 -3.49 9.74
N ILE A 239 17.99 -3.51 8.63
CA ILE A 239 18.88 -4.64 8.28
C ILE A 239 20.38 -4.24 8.39
N GLY A 240 20.69 -2.97 8.69
CA GLY A 240 22.06 -2.45 8.77
C GLY A 240 22.77 -2.43 7.41
N ASP A 241 24.12 -2.50 7.42
CA ASP A 241 24.98 -2.43 6.22
C ASP A 241 25.03 -3.74 5.39
N CYS A 242 24.10 -4.66 5.59
CA CYS A 242 24.04 -5.89 4.81
C CYS A 242 23.67 -5.58 3.35
N GLU A 243 24.28 -6.28 2.38
CA GLU A 243 23.81 -6.22 0.99
C GLU A 243 22.40 -6.82 0.88
N VAL A 244 21.41 -5.97 0.68
CA VAL A 244 20.03 -6.38 0.42
C VAL A 244 19.71 -6.16 -1.06
N ASP A 245 18.98 -7.11 -1.65
CA ASP A 245 18.36 -6.90 -2.97
C ASP A 245 17.58 -5.57 -2.95
N LYS A 246 17.70 -4.76 -4.00
CA LYS A 246 16.97 -3.48 -4.12
C LYS A 246 15.68 -3.65 -4.91
N LEU A 247 14.75 -2.72 -4.73
CA LEU A 247 13.57 -2.67 -5.59
C LEU A 247 13.98 -2.29 -7.02
N ILE A 248 13.44 -3.00 -8.02
CA ILE A 248 13.63 -2.72 -9.44
C ILE A 248 12.72 -1.54 -9.82
N PRO A 249 13.27 -0.37 -10.22
CA PRO A 249 12.43 0.71 -10.71
C PRO A 249 11.66 0.29 -11.96
N LEU A 250 10.43 0.80 -12.10
CA LEU A 250 9.55 0.44 -13.20
C LEU A 250 10.19 0.80 -14.55
N TYR A 251 10.19 -0.17 -15.47
CA TYR A 251 10.74 -0.09 -16.83
C TYR A 251 12.26 0.17 -16.91
N SER A 252 13.02 -0.06 -15.83
CA SER A 252 14.45 0.26 -15.80
C SER A 252 15.37 -0.84 -16.34
N LEU A 253 14.84 -2.03 -16.64
CA LEU A 253 15.68 -3.17 -17.04
C LEU A 253 16.06 -3.07 -18.52
N SER A 254 17.34 -3.20 -18.82
CA SER A 254 17.82 -3.53 -20.17
C SER A 254 17.33 -4.93 -20.61
N ALA A 255 17.46 -5.26 -21.89
CA ALA A 255 17.03 -6.56 -22.41
C ALA A 255 17.69 -7.75 -21.68
N ASP A 256 18.99 -7.66 -21.39
CA ASP A 256 19.72 -8.71 -20.68
C ASP A 256 19.32 -8.81 -19.20
N GLU A 257 19.12 -7.67 -18.55
CA GLU A 257 18.64 -7.62 -17.17
C GLU A 257 17.21 -8.19 -17.06
N TYR A 258 16.35 -7.84 -18.02
CA TYR A 258 15.01 -8.40 -18.12
C TYR A 258 15.05 -9.90 -18.31
N ALA A 259 15.92 -10.44 -19.18
CA ALA A 259 16.06 -11.88 -19.36
C ALA A 259 16.48 -12.61 -18.07
N ARG A 260 17.42 -12.02 -17.31
CA ARG A 260 17.84 -12.55 -16.01
C ARG A 260 16.71 -12.50 -14.98
N ALA A 261 16.04 -11.35 -14.85
CA ALA A 261 14.94 -11.15 -13.92
C ALA A 261 13.74 -12.06 -14.26
N TYR A 262 13.40 -12.21 -15.54
CA TYR A 262 12.35 -13.10 -16.02
C TYR A 262 12.56 -14.55 -15.56
N LYS A 263 13.81 -15.03 -15.61
CA LYS A 263 14.20 -16.34 -15.07
C LYS A 263 14.19 -16.37 -13.54
N LYS A 264 14.80 -15.38 -12.87
CA LYS A 264 14.87 -15.27 -11.39
C LYS A 264 13.47 -15.32 -10.77
N TYR A 265 12.54 -14.55 -11.34
CA TYR A 265 11.16 -14.41 -10.84
C TYR A 265 10.16 -15.39 -11.49
N LYS A 266 10.65 -16.37 -12.26
CA LYS A 266 9.87 -17.49 -12.82
C LYS A 266 8.65 -17.02 -13.64
N LEU A 267 8.81 -15.95 -14.43
CA LEU A 267 7.69 -15.28 -15.10
C LEU A 267 6.96 -16.14 -16.13
N LYS A 268 7.63 -17.13 -16.73
CA LYS A 268 7.02 -18.10 -17.66
C LYS A 268 5.79 -18.85 -17.13
N LYS A 269 5.55 -18.81 -15.81
CA LYS A 269 4.39 -19.43 -15.16
C LYS A 269 3.16 -18.54 -15.14
N PHE A 270 3.28 -17.26 -15.52
CA PHE A 270 2.21 -16.28 -15.41
C PHE A 270 1.54 -16.00 -16.76
N PRO A 271 0.21 -15.81 -16.77
CA PRO A 271 -0.54 -15.42 -17.96
C PRO A 271 0.01 -14.14 -18.58
N GLY A 272 0.09 -14.09 -19.91
CA GLY A 272 0.50 -12.90 -20.66
C GLY A 272 1.98 -12.48 -20.50
N SER A 273 2.78 -13.23 -19.74
CA SER A 273 4.21 -12.94 -19.62
C SER A 273 4.88 -12.94 -21.00
N ILE A 274 5.59 -11.86 -21.32
CA ILE A 274 6.28 -11.71 -22.59
C ILE A 274 7.70 -12.24 -22.45
N SER A 275 8.04 -13.27 -23.23
CA SER A 275 9.40 -13.80 -23.30
C SER A 275 10.39 -12.68 -23.67
N PRO A 276 11.60 -12.63 -23.08
CA PRO A 276 12.64 -11.66 -23.45
C PRO A 276 12.92 -11.58 -24.96
N VAL A 277 12.83 -12.72 -25.66
CA VAL A 277 13.00 -12.79 -27.13
C VAL A 277 11.97 -11.92 -27.87
N ASN A 278 10.73 -11.90 -27.38
CA ASN A 278 9.62 -11.17 -28.02
C ASN A 278 9.51 -9.71 -27.54
N LEU A 279 10.24 -9.32 -26.49
CA LEU A 279 10.25 -7.96 -25.97
C LEU A 279 11.12 -7.04 -26.83
N ILE A 280 12.23 -7.57 -27.38
CA ILE A 280 13.17 -6.82 -28.23
C ILE A 280 12.48 -6.30 -29.49
N GLU A 281 11.43 -6.95 -29.97
CA GLU A 281 10.65 -6.52 -31.13
C GLU A 281 9.66 -5.38 -30.85
N ARG A 282 9.45 -5.01 -29.57
CA ARG A 282 8.44 -4.03 -29.12
C ARG A 282 9.01 -2.72 -28.58
N ILE A 283 10.31 -2.65 -28.32
CA ILE A 283 11.05 -1.44 -27.91
C ILE A 283 11.63 -0.80 -29.16
#